data_AF-A0A0U1L415-F1
#
_entry.id   AF-A0A0U1L415-F1
#
_cell.length_a   1.000
_cell.length_b   1.000
_cell.length_c   1.000
_cell.angle_alpha   90.00
_cell.angle_beta   90.00
_cell.angle_gamma   90.00
#
_symmetry.space_group_name_H-M   'P 1'
#
loop_
_entity.id
_entity.type
_entity.pdbx_description
1 polymer ?
#
loop_
_entity_poly.entity_id
_entity_poly.type
_entity_poly.pdbx_seq_one_letter_code
_entity_poly.pdbx_strand_id
1 'polypeptide(L)'
;MGALLEAKNWDNVDDIAKVYVRWGGHAYGTGANGTYLPEVFSKRMGSLDITVQNVDHRESSMLSGDDFNSYRGGMVAAVRSIKGEMPRNYVGDSSDRSKVLIRSLNEELKRLFRGEAMNPKYINGMKEHGYKGAADMSTYVAVRYQWDATSDVMEDWMYEKFAEKYAFDPIHKPG
;
A
#
# COMPACT_ATOMS: atom_id res chain seq x y z
N MET A 1 11.80 -3.33 -1.01
CA MET A 1 10.93 -2.94 0.11
C MET A 1 9.99 -4.07 0.49
N GLY A 2 9.28 -4.70 -0.46
CA GLY A 2 8.40 -5.86 -0.24
C GLY A 2 9.02 -6.96 0.62
N ALA A 3 10.23 -7.41 0.27
CA ALA A 3 10.96 -8.41 1.04
C ALA A 3 11.17 -8.06 2.54
N LEU A 4 11.30 -6.78 2.91
CA LEU A 4 11.42 -6.37 4.33
C LEU A 4 10.07 -6.48 5.04
N LEU A 5 9.01 -6.01 4.39
CA LEU A 5 7.65 -6.01 4.93
C LEU A 5 7.14 -7.45 5.07
N GLU A 6 7.46 -8.32 4.11
CA GLU A 6 7.16 -9.74 4.15
C GLU A 6 7.97 -10.48 5.22
N ALA A 7 9.27 -10.18 5.35
CA ALA A 7 10.14 -10.78 6.36
C ALA A 7 9.79 -10.34 7.80
N LYS A 8 8.97 -9.29 7.97
CA LYS A 8 8.60 -8.69 9.27
C LYS A 8 9.81 -8.36 10.15
N ASN A 9 10.96 -8.11 9.54
CA ASN A 9 12.22 -7.87 10.23
C ASN A 9 12.47 -6.37 10.38
N TRP A 10 11.54 -5.67 11.01
CA TRP A 10 11.59 -4.24 11.28
C TRP A 10 10.80 -3.94 12.57
N ASP A 11 11.31 -3.04 13.41
CA ASP A 11 10.68 -2.73 14.70
C ASP A 11 9.86 -1.43 14.66
N ASN A 12 10.26 -0.49 13.80
CA ASN A 12 9.59 0.82 13.69
C ASN A 12 9.71 1.41 12.27
N VAL A 13 9.04 2.55 12.07
CA VAL A 13 9.01 3.27 10.79
C VAL A 13 10.40 3.77 10.35
N ASP A 14 11.33 3.96 11.28
CA ASP A 14 12.69 4.42 10.96
C ASP A 14 13.51 3.32 10.29
N ASP A 15 13.28 2.05 10.65
CA ASP A 15 13.93 0.92 9.96
C ASP A 15 13.43 0.78 8.52
N ILE A 16 12.13 0.98 8.32
CA ILE A 16 11.52 1.09 6.99
C ILE A 16 12.17 2.25 6.20
N ALA A 17 12.31 3.42 6.81
CA ALA A 17 12.89 4.60 6.17
C ALA A 17 14.35 4.36 5.74
N LYS A 18 15.17 3.74 6.60
CA LYS A 18 16.57 3.38 6.29
C LYS A 18 16.65 2.47 5.07
N VAL A 19 15.79 1.46 4.99
CA VAL A 19 15.75 0.53 3.85
C VAL A 19 15.28 1.27 2.59
N TYR A 20 14.26 2.12 2.69
CA TYR A 20 13.79 2.91 1.56
C TYR A 20 14.90 3.82 0.99
N VAL A 21 15.62 4.54 1.86
CA VAL A 21 16.76 5.38 1.45
C VAL A 21 17.89 4.55 0.86
N ARG A 22 18.20 3.39 1.45
CA ARG A 22 19.26 2.49 0.97
C ARG A 22 19.01 2.02 -0.47
N TRP A 23 17.78 1.67 -0.79
CA TRP A 23 17.42 1.16 -2.11
C TRP A 23 17.08 2.26 -3.12
N GLY A 24 16.43 3.34 -2.66
CA GLY A 24 15.97 4.45 -3.50
C GLY A 24 16.96 5.59 -3.68
N GLY A 25 18.04 5.65 -2.89
CA GLY A 25 19.01 6.74 -2.86
C GLY A 25 19.95 6.81 -4.07
N HIS A 26 19.51 6.43 -5.27
CA HIS A 26 20.31 6.44 -6.49
C HIS A 26 19.79 7.54 -7.43
N ALA A 27 20.64 8.50 -7.76
CA ALA A 27 20.29 9.64 -8.60
C ALA A 27 20.48 9.34 -10.10
N TYR A 28 19.52 9.80 -10.89
CA TYR A 28 19.54 9.74 -12.36
C TYR A 28 19.27 11.14 -12.94
N GLY A 29 19.97 11.50 -14.01
CA GLY A 29 19.81 12.78 -14.70
C GLY A 29 21.07 13.22 -15.42
N THR A 30 21.10 14.45 -15.92
CA THR A 30 22.30 15.00 -16.56
C THR A 30 23.47 15.00 -15.57
N GLY A 31 24.51 14.21 -15.86
CA GLY A 31 25.68 14.06 -14.99
C GLY A 31 25.55 13.00 -13.89
N ALA A 32 24.46 12.24 -13.82
CA ALA A 32 24.27 11.15 -12.86
C ALA A 32 23.60 9.94 -13.51
N ASN A 33 24.20 8.75 -13.37
CA ASN A 33 23.67 7.50 -13.92
C ASN A 33 23.62 6.41 -12.85
N GLY A 34 22.69 6.54 -11.91
CA GLY A 34 22.57 5.64 -10.77
C GLY A 34 23.58 5.94 -9.64
N THR A 35 24.04 7.18 -9.53
CA THR A 35 24.98 7.58 -8.48
C THR A 35 24.31 7.51 -7.12
N TYR A 36 24.86 6.72 -6.19
CA TYR A 36 24.31 6.58 -4.84
C TYR A 36 24.54 7.85 -4.00
N LEU A 37 23.47 8.58 -3.71
CA LEU A 37 23.43 9.86 -3.00
C LEU A 37 22.35 9.84 -1.88
N PRO A 38 22.51 8.97 -0.86
CA PRO A 38 21.49 8.76 0.17
C PRO A 38 21.21 10.02 1.00
N GLU A 39 22.21 10.85 1.30
CA GLU A 39 22.02 12.09 2.08
C GLU A 39 21.17 13.11 1.33
N VAL A 40 21.39 13.25 0.02
CA VAL A 40 20.59 14.12 -0.85
C VAL A 40 19.16 13.61 -0.94
N PHE A 41 19.00 12.30 -1.12
CA PHE A 41 17.68 11.66 -1.16
C PHE A 41 16.90 11.86 0.15
N SER A 42 17.53 11.60 1.30
CA SER A 42 16.94 11.84 2.63
C SER A 42 16.55 13.30 2.83
N LYS A 43 17.43 14.24 2.45
CA LYS A 43 17.11 15.68 2.53
C LYS A 43 15.89 16.05 1.68
N ARG A 44 15.73 15.44 0.49
CA ARG A 44 14.55 15.65 -0.34
C ARG A 44 13.30 15.06 0.30
N MET A 45 13.36 13.84 0.83
CA MET A 45 12.24 13.21 1.55
C MET A 45 11.77 14.06 2.74
N GLY A 46 12.70 14.59 3.53
CA GLY A 46 12.38 15.48 4.65
C GLY A 46 11.73 16.81 4.25
N SER A 47 11.72 17.17 2.97
CA SER A 47 11.07 18.39 2.46
C SER A 47 9.70 18.16 1.80
N LEU A 48 9.23 16.91 1.74
CA LEU A 48 7.98 16.60 1.06
C LEU A 48 6.76 16.88 1.95
N ASP A 49 5.80 17.63 1.42
CA ASP A 49 4.49 17.86 2.05
C ASP A 49 3.42 16.90 1.54
N ILE A 50 3.61 16.39 0.32
CA ILE A 50 2.60 15.63 -0.41
C ILE A 50 3.27 14.45 -1.10
N THR A 51 2.64 13.28 -1.00
CA THR A 51 2.95 12.13 -1.86
C THR A 51 1.77 11.85 -2.80
N VAL A 52 2.07 11.47 -4.04
CA VAL A 52 1.07 11.12 -5.05
C VAL A 52 1.51 9.86 -5.77
N GLN A 53 0.57 8.92 -5.96
CA GLN A 53 0.73 7.79 -6.87
C GLN A 53 -0.44 7.78 -7.84
N ASN A 54 -0.17 7.61 -9.12
CA ASN A 54 -1.21 7.52 -10.14
C ASN A 54 -1.55 6.05 -10.41
N VAL A 55 -2.83 5.80 -10.65
CA VAL A 55 -3.39 4.51 -11.08
C VAL A 55 -4.17 4.77 -12.36
N ASP A 56 -3.77 4.11 -13.44
CA ASP A 56 -4.27 4.28 -14.80
C ASP A 56 -5.11 3.09 -15.28
N HIS A 57 -5.34 2.12 -14.41
CA HIS A 57 -5.94 0.83 -14.73
C HIS A 57 -6.86 0.38 -13.58
N ARG A 58 -7.62 -0.71 -13.75
CA ARG A 58 -8.63 -1.19 -12.75
C ARG A 58 -8.46 -2.65 -12.36
N GLU A 59 -7.58 -3.37 -13.04
CA GLU A 59 -7.35 -4.80 -12.93
C GLU A 59 -6.60 -5.16 -11.65
N SER A 60 -5.86 -4.20 -11.08
CA SER A 60 -5.18 -4.34 -9.81
C SER A 60 -5.43 -3.12 -8.94
N SER A 61 -5.28 -3.30 -7.63
CA SER A 61 -5.53 -2.26 -6.65
C SER A 61 -4.44 -2.27 -5.60
N MET A 62 -4.38 -1.22 -4.77
CA MET A 62 -3.43 -1.19 -3.65
C MET A 62 -3.62 -2.33 -2.63
N LEU A 63 -4.74 -3.05 -2.69
CA LEU A 63 -5.00 -4.24 -1.86
C LEU A 63 -4.54 -5.54 -2.52
N SER A 64 -4.34 -5.57 -3.84
CA SER A 64 -4.08 -6.80 -4.60
C SER A 64 -2.61 -7.24 -4.63
N GLY A 65 -1.69 -6.41 -4.17
CA GLY A 65 -0.25 -6.72 -4.17
C GLY A 65 0.56 -5.78 -3.29
N ASP A 66 1.78 -6.21 -2.96
CA ASP A 66 2.71 -5.49 -2.08
C ASP A 66 3.45 -4.36 -2.80
N ASP A 67 3.58 -4.40 -4.13
CA ASP A 67 4.30 -3.40 -4.94
C ASP A 67 3.82 -1.97 -4.65
N PHE A 68 2.50 -1.74 -4.61
CA PHE A 68 1.96 -0.42 -4.33
C PHE A 68 2.46 0.12 -2.98
N ASN A 69 2.50 -0.74 -1.97
CA ASN A 69 2.99 -0.39 -0.65
C ASN A 69 4.52 -0.27 -0.60
N SER A 70 5.23 -1.12 -1.32
CA SER A 70 6.69 -1.11 -1.45
C SER A 70 7.22 0.23 -1.95
N TYR A 71 6.57 0.80 -2.96
CA TYR A 71 6.96 2.10 -3.52
C TYR A 71 6.36 3.24 -2.71
N ARG A 72 5.04 3.28 -2.59
CA ARG A 72 4.35 4.43 -2.01
C ARG A 72 4.37 4.40 -0.50
N GLY A 73 3.98 3.28 0.12
CA GLY A 73 4.08 3.12 1.57
C GLY A 73 5.50 3.36 2.05
N GLY A 74 6.49 2.77 1.39
CA GLY A 74 7.91 3.04 1.67
C GLY A 74 8.26 4.53 1.62
N MET A 75 7.76 5.27 0.62
CA MET A 75 7.94 6.71 0.52
C MET A 75 7.27 7.47 1.67
N VAL A 76 6.01 7.13 1.99
CA VAL A 76 5.25 7.76 3.09
C VAL A 76 5.97 7.55 4.42
N ALA A 77 6.41 6.33 4.69
CA ALA A 77 7.16 5.97 5.88
C ALA A 77 8.51 6.70 5.96
N ALA A 78 9.24 6.80 4.84
CA ALA A 78 10.48 7.55 4.78
C ALA A 78 10.29 9.05 5.06
N VAL A 79 9.27 9.67 4.47
CA VAL A 79 8.93 11.07 4.75
C VAL A 79 8.50 11.24 6.21
N ARG A 80 7.61 10.39 6.73
CA ARG A 80 7.14 10.43 8.13
C ARG A 80 8.31 10.33 9.12
N SER A 81 9.22 9.38 8.91
CA SER A 81 10.40 9.18 9.75
C SER A 81 11.36 10.39 9.69
N ILE A 82 11.71 10.84 8.48
CA ILE A 82 12.74 11.88 8.30
C ILE A 82 12.21 13.27 8.68
N LYS A 83 10.96 13.57 8.32
CA LYS A 83 10.33 14.88 8.56
C LYS A 83 9.75 14.98 9.97
N GLY A 84 9.38 13.85 10.58
CA GLY A 84 8.69 13.78 11.87
C GLY A 84 7.18 13.99 11.80
N GLU A 85 6.60 14.17 10.61
CA GLU A 85 5.16 14.34 10.40
C GLU A 85 4.66 13.56 9.18
N MET A 86 3.41 13.12 9.21
CA MET A 86 2.79 12.40 8.10
C MET A 86 2.54 13.35 6.92
N PRO A 87 3.04 13.06 5.70
CA PRO A 87 2.69 13.85 4.53
C PRO A 87 1.24 13.64 4.12
N ARG A 88 0.65 14.59 3.39
CA ARG A 88 -0.65 14.36 2.75
C ARG A 88 -0.48 13.37 1.60
N ASN A 89 -1.31 12.32 1.56
CA ASN A 89 -1.16 11.22 0.62
C ASN A 89 -2.35 11.18 -0.34
N TYR A 90 -2.09 11.24 -1.65
CA TYR A 90 -3.14 11.23 -2.68
C TYR A 90 -2.94 10.15 -3.74
N VAL A 91 -4.06 9.72 -4.33
CA VAL A 91 -4.13 8.83 -5.48
C VAL A 91 -4.72 9.60 -6.65
N GLY A 92 -3.98 9.68 -7.75
CA GLY A 92 -4.51 10.13 -9.03
C GLY A 92 -5.09 8.95 -9.80
N ASP A 93 -6.40 8.90 -9.96
CA ASP A 93 -7.11 7.86 -10.71
C ASP A 93 -7.39 8.38 -12.12
N SER A 94 -6.62 7.89 -13.09
CA SER A 94 -6.77 8.15 -14.51
C SER A 94 -7.24 6.91 -15.28
N SER A 95 -7.80 5.92 -14.58
CA SER A 95 -8.34 4.69 -15.19
C SER A 95 -9.49 4.96 -16.16
N ASP A 96 -10.20 6.06 -15.96
CA ASP A 96 -11.12 6.66 -16.93
C ASP A 96 -10.54 7.99 -17.40
N ARG A 97 -10.01 8.02 -18.62
CA ARG A 97 -9.41 9.23 -19.20
C ARG A 97 -10.41 10.38 -19.38
N SER A 98 -11.72 10.09 -19.44
CA SER A 98 -12.76 11.12 -19.50
C SER A 98 -13.07 11.73 -18.12
N LYS A 99 -12.64 11.07 -17.04
CA LYS A 99 -12.92 11.47 -15.66
C LYS A 99 -11.74 11.15 -14.73
N VAL A 100 -10.71 11.99 -14.80
CA VAL A 100 -9.57 11.92 -13.87
C VAL A 100 -10.02 12.40 -12.48
N LEU A 101 -9.72 11.61 -11.45
CA LEU A 101 -10.10 11.90 -10.07
C LEU A 101 -8.87 11.89 -9.17
N ILE A 102 -8.89 12.70 -8.11
CA ILE A 102 -7.89 12.66 -7.04
C ILE A 102 -8.60 12.34 -5.74
N ARG A 103 -8.09 11.36 -5.00
CA ARG A 103 -8.58 10.98 -3.66
C ARG A 103 -7.43 10.99 -2.68
N SER A 104 -7.70 11.25 -1.41
CA SER A 104 -6.74 10.90 -0.37
C SER A 104 -6.53 9.38 -0.32
N LEU A 105 -5.41 8.95 0.25
CA LEU A 105 -5.13 7.52 0.44
C LEU A 105 -6.22 6.84 1.26
N ASN A 106 -6.72 7.49 2.31
CA ASN A 106 -7.79 6.95 3.16
C ASN A 106 -9.10 6.80 2.39
N GLU A 107 -9.45 7.76 1.53
CA GLU A 107 -10.64 7.67 0.67
C GLU A 107 -10.52 6.53 -0.34
N GLU A 108 -9.35 6.38 -0.98
CA GLU A 108 -9.12 5.31 -1.95
C GLU A 108 -9.14 3.93 -1.28
N LEU A 109 -8.49 3.79 -0.12
CA LEU A 109 -8.53 2.56 0.66
C LEU A 109 -9.97 2.20 1.04
N LYS A 110 -10.76 3.15 1.55
CA LYS A 110 -12.18 2.92 1.89
C LYS A 110 -13.02 2.56 0.67
N ARG A 111 -12.73 3.15 -0.49
CA ARG A 111 -13.39 2.83 -1.76
C ARG A 111 -13.13 1.38 -2.14
N LEU A 112 -11.87 0.94 -2.13
CA LEU A 112 -11.48 -0.43 -2.48
C LEU A 112 -11.95 -1.44 -1.43
N PHE A 113 -11.85 -1.09 -0.15
CA PHE A 113 -12.36 -1.91 0.93
C PHE A 113 -13.85 -2.23 0.74
N ARG A 114 -14.68 -1.24 0.40
CA ARG A 114 -16.12 -1.45 0.18
C ARG A 114 -16.44 -2.05 -1.20
N GLY A 115 -15.73 -1.61 -2.23
CA GLY A 115 -16.01 -1.94 -3.63
C GLY A 115 -15.45 -3.29 -4.07
N GLU A 116 -14.42 -3.78 -3.39
CA GLU A 116 -13.67 -4.99 -3.73
C GLU A 116 -13.65 -5.95 -2.53
N ALA A 117 -12.89 -5.64 -1.48
CA ALA A 117 -12.65 -6.57 -0.36
C ALA A 117 -13.94 -7.02 0.36
N MET A 118 -14.86 -6.11 0.68
CA MET A 118 -16.12 -6.44 1.36
C MET A 118 -17.27 -6.67 0.39
N ASN A 119 -17.04 -6.58 -0.92
CA ASN A 119 -18.11 -6.69 -1.90
C ASN A 119 -18.50 -8.16 -2.09
N PRO A 120 -19.76 -8.56 -1.78
CA PRO A 120 -20.20 -9.94 -1.94
C PRO A 120 -20.04 -10.48 -3.37
N LYS A 121 -20.16 -9.61 -4.39
CA LYS A 121 -19.94 -10.02 -5.78
C LYS A 121 -18.49 -10.43 -6.03
N TYR A 122 -17.55 -9.67 -5.49
CA TYR A 122 -16.13 -9.96 -5.61
C TYR A 122 -15.80 -11.25 -4.85
N ILE A 123 -16.21 -11.35 -3.57
CA ILE A 123 -15.98 -12.53 -2.73
C ILE A 123 -16.54 -13.80 -3.38
N ASN A 124 -17.77 -13.75 -3.90
CA ASN A 124 -18.38 -14.92 -4.55
C ASN A 124 -17.65 -15.28 -5.85
N GLY A 125 -17.24 -14.30 -6.66
CA GLY A 125 -16.43 -14.56 -7.85
C GLY A 125 -15.09 -15.22 -7.51
N MET A 126 -14.42 -14.77 -6.45
CA MET A 126 -13.17 -15.39 -5.99
C MET A 126 -13.39 -16.84 -5.54
N LYS A 127 -14.50 -17.15 -4.86
CA LYS A 127 -14.82 -18.52 -4.44
C LYS A 127 -14.95 -19.51 -5.59
N GLU A 128 -15.41 -19.06 -6.77
CA GLU A 128 -15.50 -19.92 -7.96
C GLU A 128 -14.13 -20.41 -8.45
N HIS A 129 -13.04 -19.72 -8.05
CA HIS A 129 -11.66 -20.09 -8.38
C HIS A 129 -10.97 -20.94 -7.29
N GLY A 130 -11.71 -21.44 -6.29
CA GLY A 130 -11.22 -22.39 -5.29
C GLY A 130 -9.96 -21.92 -4.56
N TYR A 131 -8.90 -22.74 -4.57
CA TYR A 131 -7.64 -22.46 -3.87
C TYR A 131 -7.01 -21.11 -4.26
N LYS A 132 -6.99 -20.78 -5.56
CA LYS A 132 -6.38 -19.53 -6.02
C LYS A 132 -7.16 -18.31 -5.53
N GLY A 133 -8.50 -18.39 -5.57
CA GLY A 133 -9.34 -17.32 -5.06
C GLY A 133 -9.17 -17.10 -3.56
N ALA A 134 -9.09 -18.19 -2.79
CA ALA A 134 -8.79 -18.11 -1.36
C ALA A 134 -7.40 -17.53 -1.08
N ALA A 135 -6.38 -17.89 -1.87
CA ALA A 135 -5.03 -17.35 -1.76
C ALA A 135 -5.02 -15.83 -2.01
N ASP A 136 -5.67 -15.34 -3.07
CA ASP A 136 -5.75 -13.91 -3.37
C ASP A 136 -6.53 -13.13 -2.30
N MET A 137 -7.61 -13.70 -1.78
CA MET A 137 -8.32 -13.12 -0.64
C MET A 137 -7.44 -13.03 0.61
N SER A 138 -6.54 -14.00 0.83
CA SER A 138 -5.57 -13.95 1.93
C SER A 138 -4.50 -12.86 1.74
N THR A 139 -4.14 -12.55 0.49
CA THR A 139 -3.21 -11.46 0.17
C THR A 139 -3.73 -10.12 0.67
N TYR A 140 -5.04 -9.86 0.61
CA TYR A 140 -5.62 -8.61 1.12
C TYR A 140 -5.40 -8.46 2.63
N VAL A 141 -5.41 -9.57 3.37
CA VAL A 141 -5.12 -9.61 4.80
C VAL A 141 -3.65 -9.30 5.08
N ALA A 142 -2.73 -9.80 4.25
CA ALA A 142 -1.30 -9.54 4.41
C ALA A 142 -0.93 -8.10 4.02
N VAL A 143 -1.40 -7.63 2.87
CA VAL A 143 -1.06 -6.30 2.30
C VAL A 143 -1.59 -5.17 3.19
N ARG A 144 -2.74 -5.33 3.86
CA ARG A 144 -3.28 -4.29 4.74
C ARG A 144 -2.37 -3.97 5.93
N TYR A 145 -1.74 -4.98 6.52
CA TYR A 145 -0.82 -4.79 7.64
C TYR A 145 0.38 -3.95 7.21
N GLN A 146 0.84 -4.17 5.97
CA GLN A 146 1.95 -3.41 5.44
C GLN A 146 1.56 -1.94 5.15
N TRP A 147 0.32 -1.66 4.72
CA TRP A 147 -0.17 -0.29 4.54
C TRP A 147 -0.34 0.46 5.85
N ASP A 148 -0.77 -0.24 6.90
CA ASP A 148 -0.87 0.33 8.24
C ASP A 148 0.51 0.73 8.78
N ALA A 149 1.47 -0.21 8.69
CA ALA A 149 2.86 0.00 9.07
C ALA A 149 3.52 1.22 8.38
N THR A 150 3.20 1.44 7.10
CA THR A 150 3.85 2.46 6.30
C THR A 150 3.13 3.81 6.31
N SER A 151 1.80 3.81 6.44
CA SER A 151 0.98 4.98 6.11
C SER A 151 -0.20 5.24 7.05
N ASP A 152 -0.43 4.39 8.06
CA ASP A 152 -1.41 4.65 9.13
C ASP A 152 -2.83 4.88 8.59
N VAL A 153 -3.19 4.12 7.56
CA VAL A 153 -4.44 4.31 6.79
C VAL A 153 -5.53 3.31 7.13
N MET A 154 -5.19 2.26 7.88
CA MET A 154 -6.14 1.25 8.31
C MET A 154 -6.83 1.69 9.60
N GLU A 155 -8.17 1.63 9.61
CA GLU A 155 -8.96 1.92 10.80
C GLU A 155 -9.43 0.63 11.48
N ASP A 156 -9.59 0.64 12.81
CA ASP A 156 -9.94 -0.55 13.61
C ASP A 156 -11.16 -1.31 13.07
N TRP A 157 -12.23 -0.60 12.70
CA TRP A 157 -13.46 -1.21 12.17
C TRP A 157 -13.22 -1.97 10.85
N MET A 158 -12.18 -1.62 10.08
CA MET A 158 -11.82 -2.32 8.85
C MET A 158 -11.20 -3.68 9.18
N TYR A 159 -10.38 -3.76 10.23
CA TYR A 159 -9.82 -5.01 10.73
C TYR A 159 -10.90 -5.94 11.26
N GLU A 160 -11.84 -5.41 12.05
CA GLU A 160 -12.99 -6.17 12.57
C GLU A 160 -13.79 -6.81 11.44
N LYS A 161 -14.12 -6.02 10.41
CA LYS A 161 -14.90 -6.49 9.25
C LYS A 161 -14.16 -7.54 8.42
N PHE A 162 -12.85 -7.42 8.26
CA PHE A 162 -12.06 -8.49 7.66
C PHE A 162 -12.12 -9.77 8.48
N ALA A 163 -11.95 -9.69 9.81
CA ALA A 163 -12.00 -10.86 10.68
C ALA A 163 -13.38 -11.54 10.61
N GLU A 164 -14.46 -10.76 10.71
CA GLU A 164 -15.82 -11.24 10.56
C GLU A 164 -16.03 -11.97 9.23
N LYS A 165 -15.66 -11.35 8.11
CA LYS A 165 -16.00 -11.90 6.78
C LYS A 165 -15.08 -12.98 6.24
N TYR A 166 -13.81 -12.95 6.59
CA TYR A 166 -12.82 -13.85 6.01
C TYR A 166 -12.43 -15.00 6.95
N ALA A 167 -12.50 -14.80 8.27
CA ALA A 167 -12.08 -15.80 9.25
C ALA A 167 -13.24 -16.43 10.03
N PHE A 168 -14.25 -15.63 10.40
CA PHE A 168 -15.33 -16.09 11.29
C PHE A 168 -16.66 -16.41 10.61
N ASP A 169 -16.81 -16.05 9.33
CA ASP A 169 -18.03 -16.35 8.59
C ASP A 169 -18.19 -17.88 8.46
N PRO A 170 -19.27 -18.48 9.00
CA PRO A 170 -19.48 -19.93 9.04
C PRO A 170 -19.43 -20.61 7.66
N ILE A 171 -19.67 -19.86 6.59
CA ILE A 171 -19.64 -20.34 5.20
C ILE A 171 -18.20 -20.67 4.75
N HIS A 172 -17.17 -20.17 5.43
CA HIS A 172 -15.76 -20.39 5.10
C HIS A 172 -15.07 -21.46 5.96
N LYS A 173 -15.81 -22.18 6.83
CA LYS A 173 -15.24 -23.34 7.53
C LYS A 173 -15.07 -24.50 6.55
N PRO A 174 -13.88 -25.14 6.48
CA PRO A 174 -13.75 -26.38 5.74
C PRO A 174 -14.66 -27.43 6.39
N GLY A 175 -15.44 -28.12 5.57
CA GLY A 175 -16.17 -29.33 5.98
C GLY A 175 -15.22 -30.48 6.27
#